data_AF-W9K9F1-F1
#
_entry.id   AF-W9K9F1-F1
#
_cell.length_a   1.000
_cell.length_b   1.000
_cell.length_c   1.000
_cell.angle_alpha   90.00
_cell.angle_beta   90.00
_cell.angle_gamma   90.00
#
_symmetry.space_group_name_H-M   'P 1'
#
loop_
_entity.id
_entity.type
_entity.pdbx_description
1 polymer ?
#
loop_
_entity_poly.entity_id
_entity_poly.type
_entity_poly.pdbx_seq_one_letter_code
_entity_poly.pdbx_strand_id
1 'polypeptide(L)'
;MAQDPLKILLEPLKVHLTDIERLGSLGSVSFIVCFNLVSRIGRMRIGRDFSDFTYQDRFGQMKGVLREAGMDVIVEWTHNTKFHLEVKATLGPCSEPCFVSQNQLDKMRQYEGDLGNVYILIRVFQLEAEGGPSFRFFLNPWSLYLEGALDFRSNEGYKVYGLV
;
A
#
# COMPACT_ATOMS: atom_id res chain seq x y z
N MET A 1 14.55 -17.16 -18.35
CA MET A 1 14.75 -15.96 -17.50
C MET A 1 13.39 -15.63 -16.90
N ALA A 2 13.21 -15.77 -15.59
CA ALA A 2 11.96 -15.35 -14.96
C ALA A 2 11.91 -13.81 -14.99
N GLN A 3 10.82 -13.23 -15.50
CA GLN A 3 10.58 -11.79 -15.33
C GLN A 3 10.53 -11.49 -13.83
N ASP A 4 11.19 -10.41 -13.40
CA ASP A 4 11.09 -9.91 -12.04
C ASP A 4 9.61 -9.60 -11.73
N PRO A 5 8.96 -10.31 -10.79
CA PRO A 5 7.54 -10.12 -10.49
C PRO A 5 7.21 -8.68 -10.06
N LEU A 6 8.19 -7.97 -9.47
CA LEU A 6 8.06 -6.56 -9.10
C LEU A 6 7.96 -5.66 -10.33
N LYS A 7 8.64 -6.02 -11.42
CA LYS A 7 8.59 -5.26 -12.67
C LYS A 7 7.19 -5.33 -13.29
N ILE A 8 6.49 -6.46 -13.17
CA ILE A 8 5.14 -6.67 -13.73
C ILE A 8 4.08 -5.81 -13.03
N LEU A 9 4.18 -5.62 -11.71
CA LEU A 9 3.27 -4.75 -10.94
C LEU A 9 3.38 -3.28 -11.35
N LEU A 10 4.52 -2.88 -11.94
CA LEU A 10 4.80 -1.52 -12.38
C LEU A 10 5.00 -1.36 -13.90
N GLU A 11 4.98 -2.44 -14.67
CA GLU A 11 5.19 -2.40 -16.12
C GLU A 11 4.21 -1.46 -16.84
N PRO A 12 2.91 -1.44 -16.48
CA PRO A 12 2.00 -0.41 -17.01
C PRO A 12 2.20 0.99 -16.41
N LEU A 13 2.86 1.14 -15.24
CA LEU A 13 3.24 2.47 -14.73
C LEU A 13 4.28 3.12 -15.64
N LYS A 14 5.23 2.35 -16.19
CA LYS A 14 6.23 2.89 -17.14
C LYS A 14 5.61 3.44 -18.43
N VAL A 15 4.53 2.83 -18.90
CA VAL A 15 3.84 3.21 -20.15
C VAL A 15 2.89 4.40 -19.95
N HIS A 16 2.55 4.76 -18.71
CA HIS A 16 1.61 5.84 -18.39
C HIS A 16 2.21 7.03 -17.62
N LEU A 17 3.53 7.03 -17.35
CA LEU A 17 4.21 8.20 -16.74
C LEU A 17 4.01 9.49 -17.54
N THR A 18 3.97 9.39 -18.88
CA THR A 18 3.65 10.53 -19.77
C THR A 18 2.23 11.09 -19.59
N ASP A 19 1.31 10.30 -19.03
CA ASP A 19 -0.05 10.75 -18.68
C ASP A 19 -0.17 11.17 -17.21
N ILE A 20 0.69 10.66 -16.31
CA ILE A 20 0.79 11.10 -14.91
C ILE A 20 1.27 12.56 -14.84
N GLU A 21 2.21 12.96 -15.71
CA GLU A 21 2.64 14.37 -15.87
C GLU A 21 1.50 15.32 -16.28
N ARG A 22 0.47 14.81 -16.98
CA ARG A 22 -0.71 15.60 -17.37
C ARG A 22 -1.82 15.61 -16.30
N LEU A 23 -1.79 14.69 -15.33
CA LEU A 23 -2.90 14.44 -14.41
C LEU A 23 -2.68 14.89 -12.96
N GLY A 24 -1.51 15.44 -12.62
CA GLY A 24 -1.30 16.31 -11.46
C GLY A 24 -1.82 15.81 -10.10
N SER A 25 -2.06 14.51 -9.90
CA SER A 25 -2.63 14.02 -8.64
C SER A 25 -2.13 12.63 -8.27
N LEU A 26 -1.80 12.47 -6.99
CA LEU A 26 -1.51 11.19 -6.31
C LEU A 26 -2.66 10.17 -6.46
N GLY A 27 -3.87 10.63 -6.82
CA GLY A 27 -5.03 9.78 -7.07
C GLY A 27 -4.83 8.81 -8.24
N SER A 28 -4.14 9.22 -9.31
CA SER A 28 -3.92 8.37 -10.49
C SER A 28 -3.01 7.17 -10.19
N VAL A 29 -2.03 7.32 -9.30
CA VAL A 29 -1.12 6.23 -8.89
C VAL A 29 -1.89 5.14 -8.15
N SER A 30 -2.77 5.52 -7.21
CA SER A 30 -3.58 4.56 -6.45
C SER A 30 -4.52 3.75 -7.38
N PHE A 31 -5.10 4.39 -8.40
CA PHE A 31 -5.88 3.70 -9.43
C PHE A 31 -5.05 2.70 -10.26
N ILE A 32 -3.83 3.05 -10.66
CA ILE A 32 -2.98 2.14 -11.45
C ILE A 32 -2.53 0.95 -10.61
N VAL A 33 -2.10 1.18 -9.36
CA VAL A 33 -1.77 0.09 -8.42
C VAL A 33 -2.97 -0.84 -8.24
N CYS A 34 -4.17 -0.28 -8.08
CA CYS A 34 -5.41 -1.05 -8.00
C CYS A 34 -5.68 -1.88 -9.24
N PHE A 35 -5.56 -1.30 -10.44
CA PHE A 35 -5.79 -2.01 -11.70
C PHE A 35 -4.87 -3.24 -11.84
N ASN A 36 -3.59 -3.07 -11.51
CA ASN A 36 -2.63 -4.15 -11.51
C ASN A 36 -2.97 -5.23 -10.49
N LEU A 37 -3.28 -4.85 -9.25
CA LEU A 37 -3.66 -5.80 -8.21
C LEU A 37 -4.94 -6.56 -8.59
N VAL A 38 -5.97 -5.88 -9.10
CA VAL A 38 -7.23 -6.52 -9.53
C VAL A 38 -7.00 -7.57 -10.61
N SER A 39 -6.06 -7.33 -11.52
CA SER A 39 -5.69 -8.29 -12.56
C SER A 39 -5.06 -9.57 -12.00
N ARG A 40 -4.56 -9.54 -10.76
CA ARG A 40 -3.88 -10.66 -10.08
C ARG A 40 -4.72 -11.34 -9.00
N ILE A 41 -5.44 -10.56 -8.19
CA ILE A 41 -6.19 -11.03 -7.03
C ILE A 41 -7.72 -10.92 -7.21
N GLY A 42 -8.16 -10.43 -8.36
CA GLY A 42 -9.58 -10.24 -8.65
C GLY A 42 -10.16 -8.99 -7.98
N ARG A 43 -11.49 -8.96 -7.87
CA ARG A 43 -12.23 -7.73 -7.58
C ARG A 43 -11.94 -7.15 -6.19
N MET A 44 -11.49 -5.90 -6.17
CA MET A 44 -11.31 -5.08 -4.96
C MET A 44 -12.48 -4.10 -4.78
N ARG A 45 -12.71 -3.64 -3.55
CA ARG A 45 -13.69 -2.58 -3.24
C ARG A 45 -12.94 -1.30 -2.92
N ILE A 46 -13.41 -0.16 -3.43
CA ILE A 46 -12.91 1.16 -3.00
C ILE A 46 -13.18 1.31 -1.50
N GLY A 47 -12.15 1.62 -0.73
CA GLY A 47 -12.29 1.97 0.68
C GLY A 47 -12.69 3.44 0.79
N ARG A 48 -13.57 3.75 1.75
CA ARG A 48 -14.24 5.06 1.77
C ARG A 48 -13.58 6.09 2.68
N ASP A 49 -12.94 5.66 3.76
CA ASP A 49 -12.57 6.60 4.83
C ASP A 49 -11.16 6.39 5.42
N PHE A 50 -10.55 5.24 5.18
CA PHE A 50 -9.35 4.84 5.92
C PHE A 50 -8.41 3.92 5.16
N SER A 51 -8.70 3.58 3.91
CA SER A 51 -7.82 2.83 3.02
C SER A 51 -8.29 3.10 1.61
N ASP A 52 -7.40 3.18 0.63
CA ASP A 52 -7.81 3.32 -0.76
C ASP A 52 -8.66 2.12 -1.24
N PHE A 53 -8.28 0.91 -0.82
CA PHE A 53 -8.98 -0.32 -1.24
C PHE A 53 -9.10 -1.35 -0.14
N THR A 54 -10.11 -2.22 -0.25
CA THR A 54 -10.24 -3.42 0.57
C THR A 54 -10.46 -4.64 -0.31
N TYR A 55 -9.66 -5.67 -0.06
CA TYR A 55 -9.74 -6.97 -0.71
C TYR A 55 -10.09 -8.05 0.32
N GLN A 56 -11.14 -8.84 0.07
CA GLN A 56 -11.41 -10.02 0.88
C GLN A 56 -10.81 -11.23 0.18
N ASP A 57 -9.76 -11.80 0.77
CA ASP A 57 -9.00 -12.88 0.14
C ASP A 57 -9.72 -14.21 0.29
N ARG A 58 -10.57 -14.56 -0.69
CA ARG A 58 -11.36 -15.80 -0.67
C ARG A 58 -10.58 -17.04 -1.12
N PHE A 59 -9.42 -16.83 -1.75
CA PHE A 59 -8.70 -17.89 -2.47
C PHE A 59 -7.21 -17.94 -2.14
N GLY A 60 -6.74 -17.16 -1.16
CA GLY A 60 -5.33 -17.10 -0.76
C GLY A 60 -4.44 -16.34 -1.75
N GLN A 61 -5.01 -15.52 -2.64
CA GLN A 61 -4.28 -14.86 -3.73
C GLN A 61 -3.35 -13.77 -3.22
N MET A 62 -3.71 -13.10 -2.12
CA MET A 62 -2.89 -12.02 -1.59
C MET A 62 -1.54 -12.54 -1.10
N LYS A 63 -1.50 -13.75 -0.50
CA LYS A 63 -0.24 -14.39 -0.12
C LYS A 63 0.68 -14.64 -1.31
N GLY A 64 0.12 -15.01 -2.46
CA GLY A 64 0.89 -15.20 -3.70
C GLY A 64 1.55 -13.89 -4.16
N VAL A 65 0.77 -12.81 -4.23
CA VAL A 65 1.27 -11.48 -4.60
C VAL A 65 2.39 -11.01 -3.66
N LEU A 66 2.18 -11.14 -2.35
CA LEU A 66 3.16 -10.71 -1.35
C LEU A 66 4.44 -11.54 -1.41
N ARG A 67 4.36 -12.86 -1.57
CA ARG A 67 5.54 -13.73 -1.74
C ARG A 67 6.35 -13.39 -2.98
N GLU A 68 5.67 -13.16 -4.09
CA GLU A 68 6.34 -12.74 -5.33
C GLU A 68 6.99 -11.36 -5.21
N ALA A 69 6.45 -10.50 -4.35
CA ALA A 69 7.07 -9.24 -4.00
C ALA A 69 8.21 -9.37 -2.96
N GLY A 70 8.60 -10.60 -2.60
CA GLY A 70 9.66 -10.89 -1.64
C GLY A 70 9.28 -10.68 -0.19
N MET A 71 7.99 -10.60 0.12
CA MET A 71 7.51 -10.38 1.49
C MET A 71 7.35 -11.70 2.24
N ASP A 72 7.72 -11.68 3.52
CA ASP A 72 7.40 -12.75 4.46
C ASP A 72 5.91 -12.71 4.79
N VAL A 73 5.17 -13.71 4.30
CA VAL A 73 3.72 -13.80 4.52
C VAL A 73 3.40 -14.57 5.80
N ILE A 74 2.41 -14.07 6.54
CA ILE A 74 1.92 -14.69 7.77
C ILE A 74 1.11 -15.94 7.41
N VAL A 75 1.47 -17.09 7.99
CA VAL A 75 0.87 -18.39 7.62
C VAL A 75 -0.58 -18.48 8.08
N GLU A 76 -0.93 -17.81 9.17
CA GLU A 76 -2.23 -17.81 9.83
C GLU A 76 -3.30 -17.00 9.09
N TRP A 77 -2.94 -16.16 8.11
CA TRP A 77 -3.96 -15.49 7.28
C TRP A 77 -4.78 -16.54 6.53
N THR A 78 -6.09 -16.36 6.50
CA THR A 78 -7.03 -17.37 5.99
C THR A 78 -7.73 -16.88 4.72
N HIS A 79 -8.52 -17.75 4.11
CA HIS A 79 -9.41 -17.40 3.00
C HIS A 79 -10.60 -16.50 3.40
N ASN A 80 -10.55 -15.87 4.58
CA ASN A 80 -11.50 -14.86 5.01
C ASN A 80 -10.80 -13.58 5.50
N THR A 81 -9.46 -13.52 5.43
CA THR A 81 -8.70 -12.33 5.80
C THR A 81 -9.02 -11.19 4.83
N LYS A 82 -9.29 -10.01 5.39
CA LYS A 82 -9.50 -8.77 4.65
C LYS A 82 -8.21 -7.98 4.66
N PHE A 83 -7.77 -7.57 3.48
CA PHE A 83 -6.60 -6.72 3.28
C PHE A 83 -7.06 -5.31 2.94
N HIS A 84 -6.73 -4.36 3.82
CA HIS A 84 -6.95 -2.93 3.65
C HIS A 84 -5.68 -2.31 3.09
N LEU A 85 -5.72 -1.86 1.84
CA LEU A 85 -4.57 -1.39 1.10
C LEU A 85 -4.62 0.13 1.00
N GLU A 86 -3.57 0.79 1.47
CA GLU A 86 -3.37 2.22 1.35
C GLU A 86 -2.18 2.49 0.44
N VAL A 87 -2.32 3.35 -0.57
CA VAL A 87 -1.23 3.69 -1.48
C VAL A 87 -0.74 5.10 -1.18
N LYS A 88 0.57 5.25 -0.94
CA LYS A 88 1.21 6.56 -0.77
C LYS A 88 2.33 6.71 -1.77
N ALA A 89 2.20 7.68 -2.66
CA ALA A 89 3.22 7.96 -3.66
C ALA A 89 4.12 9.15 -3.28
N THR A 90 5.40 9.10 -3.64
CA THR A 90 6.36 10.21 -3.48
C THR A 90 7.26 10.36 -4.70
N LEU A 91 7.64 11.60 -5.00
CA LEU A 91 8.63 11.89 -6.05
C LEU A 91 10.02 11.39 -5.65
N GLY A 92 10.38 11.56 -4.37
CA GLY A 92 11.68 11.16 -3.84
C GLY A 92 11.76 9.69 -3.37
N PRO A 93 12.77 9.34 -2.56
CA PRO A 93 13.02 7.96 -2.16
C PRO A 93 11.95 7.39 -1.22
N CYS A 94 11.94 6.07 -1.06
CA CYS A 94 11.00 5.34 -0.19
C CYS A 94 11.04 5.80 1.28
N SER A 95 12.19 6.30 1.73
CA SER A 95 12.43 6.79 3.10
C SER A 95 11.76 8.12 3.41
N GLU A 96 11.17 8.79 2.41
CA GLU A 96 10.41 10.00 2.68
C GLU A 96 9.16 9.69 3.53
N PRO A 97 8.77 10.63 4.42
CA PRO A 97 7.61 10.46 5.28
C PRO A 97 6.32 10.21 4.50
N CYS A 98 5.44 9.39 5.07
CA CYS A 98 4.11 9.15 4.53
C CYS A 98 3.12 10.12 5.15
N PHE A 99 2.44 10.90 4.31
CA PHE A 99 1.35 11.74 4.78
C PHE A 99 0.09 10.91 4.94
N VAL A 100 -0.33 10.66 6.17
CA VAL A 100 -1.50 9.83 6.52
C VAL A 100 -2.49 10.63 7.37
N SER A 101 -3.79 10.43 7.13
CA SER A 101 -4.84 11.06 7.93
C SER A 101 -4.99 10.40 9.30
N GLN A 102 -5.68 11.06 10.23
CA GLN A 102 -5.98 10.48 11.54
C GLN A 102 -6.74 9.15 11.42
N ASN A 103 -7.75 9.08 10.53
CA ASN A 103 -8.54 7.86 10.34
C ASN A 103 -7.69 6.68 9.85
N GLN A 104 -6.72 6.95 8.96
CA GLN A 104 -5.79 5.94 8.47
C GLN A 104 -4.90 5.44 9.62
N LEU A 105 -4.34 6.36 10.40
CA LEU A 105 -3.50 6.03 11.55
C LEU A 105 -4.27 5.22 12.62
N ASP A 106 -5.49 5.64 12.95
CA ASP A 106 -6.36 4.93 13.90
C ASP A 106 -6.66 3.50 13.44
N LYS A 107 -6.84 3.29 12.13
CA LYS A 107 -7.13 1.98 11.55
C LYS A 107 -5.91 1.08 11.45
N MET A 108 -4.75 1.63 11.12
CA MET A 108 -3.48 0.90 11.20
C MET A 108 -3.25 0.40 12.62
N ARG A 109 -3.50 1.24 13.64
CA ARG A 109 -3.42 0.85 15.05
C ARG A 109 -4.48 -0.19 15.44
N GLN A 110 -5.73 -0.01 14.98
CA GLN A 110 -6.83 -0.94 15.30
C GLN A 110 -6.56 -2.36 14.78
N TYR A 111 -5.97 -2.48 13.59
CA TYR A 111 -5.72 -3.76 12.92
C TYR A 111 -4.33 -4.35 13.19
N GLU A 112 -3.55 -3.73 14.08
CA GLU A 112 -2.25 -4.26 14.45
C GLU A 112 -2.40 -5.65 15.08
N GLY A 113 -1.73 -6.65 14.49
CA GLY A 113 -1.81 -8.05 14.92
C GLY A 113 -3.13 -8.78 14.60
N ASP A 114 -4.11 -8.13 13.95
CA ASP A 114 -5.37 -8.77 13.57
C ASP A 114 -5.16 -9.70 12.35
N LEU A 115 -5.46 -11.00 12.53
CA LEU A 115 -5.34 -12.01 11.47
C LEU A 115 -6.50 -11.97 10.46
N GLY A 116 -7.64 -11.40 10.84
CA GLY A 116 -8.84 -11.26 10.03
C GLY A 116 -8.91 -9.94 9.27
N ASN A 117 -8.25 -8.89 9.74
CA ASN A 117 -8.15 -7.60 9.06
C ASN A 117 -6.69 -7.13 9.07
N VAL A 118 -6.07 -7.11 7.90
CA VAL A 118 -4.67 -6.75 7.73
C VAL A 118 -4.61 -5.41 7.04
N TYR A 119 -3.89 -4.46 7.62
CA TYR A 119 -3.62 -3.18 6.98
C TYR A 119 -2.24 -3.22 6.31
N ILE A 120 -2.18 -2.88 5.02
CA ILE A 120 -0.96 -2.83 4.23
C ILE A 120 -0.80 -1.43 3.64
N LEU A 121 0.37 -0.84 3.87
CA LEU A 121 0.79 0.39 3.19
C LEU A 121 1.63 0.02 1.96
N ILE A 122 1.24 0.51 0.79
CA ILE A 122 1.96 0.36 -0.46
C ILE A 122 2.63 1.70 -0.77
N ARG A 123 3.96 1.73 -0.74
CA ARG A 123 4.73 2.90 -1.16
C ARG A 123 5.06 2.80 -2.62
N VAL A 124 4.77 3.83 -3.39
CA VAL A 124 5.28 4.02 -4.75
C VAL A 124 6.20 5.23 -4.70
N PHE A 125 7.46 5.09 -5.06
CA PHE A 125 8.47 6.12 -4.85
C PHE A 125 9.35 6.26 -6.08
N GLN A 126 10.16 7.32 -6.12
CA GLN A 126 11.00 7.63 -7.28
C GLN A 126 10.18 7.77 -8.56
N LEU A 127 9.01 8.43 -8.50
CA LEU A 127 8.09 8.53 -9.65
C LEU A 127 8.75 9.10 -10.91
N GLU A 128 9.74 9.98 -10.75
CA GLU A 128 10.44 10.67 -11.85
C GLU A 128 11.81 10.05 -12.18
N ALA A 129 12.18 8.91 -11.58
CA ALA A 129 13.45 8.28 -11.91
C ALA A 129 13.47 7.75 -13.35
N GLU A 130 14.59 7.88 -14.05
CA GLU A 130 14.76 7.41 -15.44
C GLU A 130 14.45 5.92 -15.62
N GLY A 131 14.64 5.12 -14.56
CA GLY A 131 14.30 3.70 -14.51
C GLY A 131 12.81 3.40 -14.31
N GLY A 132 11.96 4.41 -14.16
CA GLY A 132 10.57 4.33 -13.73
C GLY A 132 10.42 4.24 -12.21
N PRO A 133 9.17 4.34 -11.70
CA PRO A 133 8.87 4.26 -10.29
C PRO A 133 9.26 2.90 -9.71
N SER A 134 9.52 2.89 -8.41
CA SER A 134 9.67 1.68 -7.61
C SER A 134 8.54 1.59 -6.57
N PHE A 135 8.34 0.41 -6.00
CA PHE A 135 7.35 0.23 -4.94
C PHE A 135 7.79 -0.73 -3.85
N ARG A 136 7.13 -0.66 -2.70
CA ARG A 136 7.35 -1.53 -1.55
C ARG A 136 6.07 -1.72 -0.75
N PHE A 137 5.83 -2.96 -0.30
CA PHE A 137 4.79 -3.25 0.67
C PHE A 137 5.34 -3.10 2.08
N PHE A 138 4.53 -2.53 2.96
CA PHE A 138 4.75 -2.46 4.39
C PHE A 138 3.58 -3.12 5.09
N LEU A 139 3.82 -4.33 5.58
CA LEU A 139 2.88 -5.08 6.41
C LEU A 139 2.92 -4.50 7.83
N ASN A 140 1.78 -4.46 8.52
CA ASN A 140 1.66 -3.92 9.88
C ASN A 140 2.33 -2.53 10.02
N PRO A 141 1.86 -1.53 9.24
CA PRO A 141 2.47 -0.21 9.17
C PRO A 141 2.53 0.52 10.53
N TRP A 142 1.65 0.16 11.48
CA TRP A 142 1.68 0.74 12.82
C TRP A 142 2.90 0.29 13.63
N SER A 143 3.20 -1.01 13.69
CA SER A 143 4.43 -1.50 14.34
C SER A 143 5.69 -0.90 13.72
N LEU A 144 5.75 -0.83 12.38
CA LEU A 144 6.89 -0.23 11.67
C LEU A 144 7.06 1.27 11.99
N TYR A 145 5.95 1.99 12.23
CA TYR A 145 6.00 3.36 12.69
C TYR A 145 6.56 3.46 14.12
N LEU A 146 6.12 2.60 15.04
CA LEU A 146 6.63 2.58 16.42
C LEU A 146 8.12 2.23 16.49
N GLU A 147 8.60 1.37 15.58
CA GLU A 147 10.01 0.99 15.45
C GLU A 147 10.87 2.06 14.75
N GLY A 148 10.25 3.12 14.21
CA GLY A 148 10.93 4.16 13.44
C GLY A 148 11.34 3.73 12.01
N ALA A 149 10.86 2.59 11.54
CA ALA A 149 11.06 2.11 10.17
C ALA A 149 10.16 2.82 9.14
N LEU A 150 9.06 3.43 9.61
CA LEU A 150 8.20 4.34 8.84
C LEU A 150 8.04 5.67 9.59
N ASP A 151 8.09 6.79 8.87
CA ASP A 151 7.73 8.12 9.39
C ASP A 151 6.35 8.53 8.88
N PHE A 152 5.43 8.84 9.78
CA PHE A 152 4.07 9.30 9.48
C PHE A 152 3.90 10.77 9.83
N ARG A 153 3.41 11.54 8.87
CA ARG A 153 3.12 12.98 9.03
C ARG A 153 1.68 13.28 8.69
N SER A 154 1.15 14.32 9.32
CA SER A 154 -0.17 14.87 8.99
C SER A 154 0.00 16.32 8.56
N ASN A 155 -0.73 16.74 7.53
CA ASN A 155 -0.78 18.15 7.12
C ASN A 155 -1.46 19.02 8.18
N GLU A 156 -2.34 18.44 9.00
CA GLU A 156 -3.14 19.14 10.03
C GLU A 156 -2.72 18.75 11.47
N GLY A 157 -1.66 17.95 11.62
CA GLY A 157 -1.32 17.29 12.89
C GLY A 157 -2.21 16.08 13.20
N TYR A 158 -1.85 15.34 14.26
CA TYR A 158 -2.67 14.22 14.77
C TYR A 158 -3.41 14.64 16.04
N LYS A 159 -4.64 14.16 16.20
CA LYS A 159 -5.40 14.32 17.44
C LYS A 159 -4.77 13.42 18.50
N VAL A 160 -4.21 14.03 19.54
CA VAL A 160 -3.76 13.30 20.73
C VAL A 160 -4.96 13.09 21.63
N TYR A 161 -5.55 11.90 21.62
CA TYR A 161 -6.47 11.51 22.69
C TYR A 161 -5.60 11.15 23.90
N GLY A 162 -5.60 12.04 24.91
CA GLY A 162 -4.96 11.76 26.18
C GLY A 162 -5.54 10.48 26.78
N LEU A 163 -4.65 9.57 27.20
CA LEU A 163 -5.03 8.48 28.09
C LEU A 163 -5.41 9.13 29.43
N VAL A 164 -6.72 9.22 29.69
CA VAL A 164 -7.27 9.43 31.04
C VAL A 164 -7.72 8.09 31.59
#